data_AF-A0A821VB19-F1
#
_entry.id   AF-A0A821VB19-F1
#
_cell.length_a   1.000
_cell.length_b   1.000
_cell.length_c   1.000
_cell.angle_alpha   90.00
_cell.angle_beta   90.00
_cell.angle_gamma   90.00
#
_symmetry.space_group_name_H-M   'P 1'
#
loop_
_entity.id
_entity.type
_entity.pdbx_description
1 polymer ?
#
loop_
_entity_poly.entity_id
_entity_poly.type
_entity_poly.pdbx_seq_one_letter_code
_entity_poly.pdbx_strand_id
1 'polypeptide(L)' 'MDFHGPITPTTKNGNKYIISLADVLSKFIITKAVRDCTATTAARFLIDEVILKYGTPKCILT' A
#
# COMPACT_ATOMS: atom_id res chain seq x y z
N MET A 1 2.51 -5.99 -4.99
CA MET A 1 2.12 -5.08 -3.90
C MET A 1 2.86 -5.57 -2.69
N ASP A 2 3.55 -4.67 -1.98
CA ASP A 2 4.45 -5.11 -0.91
C ASP A 2 4.49 -4.13 0.26
N PHE A 3 4.82 -4.66 1.44
CA PHE A 3 5.01 -3.92 2.68
C PHE A 3 6.50 -3.73 2.97
N HIS A 4 6.88 -2.49 3.26
CA HIS A 4 8.24 -2.11 3.63
C HIS A 4 8.30 -1.79 5.12
N GLY A 5 9.22 -2.43 5.84
CA GLY A 5 9.50 -2.14 7.25
C GLY A 5 9.72 -3.41 8.10
N PRO A 6 9.70 -3.28 9.43
CA PRO A 6 9.33 -2.09 10.20
C PRO A 6 10.38 -0.97 10.11
N ILE A 7 9.92 0.26 9.93
CA ILE A 7 10.75 1.46 9.86
C ILE A 7 10.84 2.08 11.26
N THR A 8 12.07 2.37 11.68
CA THR A 8 12.38 3.04 12.94
C THR A 8 13.04 4.39 12.68
N PRO A 9 12.68 5.45 13.45
CA PRO A 9 11.68 5.47 14.51
C PRO A 9 10.23 5.41 14.00
N THR A 10 9.31 4.89 14.82
CA THR A 10 7.87 4.94 14.53
C THR A 10 7.42 6.39 14.48
N THR A 11 6.57 6.71 13.50
CA THR A 11 6.02 8.07 13.36
C THR A 11 5.14 8.44 14.55
N LYS A 12 4.89 9.74 14.75
CA LYS A 12 3.98 10.26 15.79
C LYS A 12 2.56 9.65 15.72
N ASN A 13 2.13 9.25 14.52
CA ASN A 13 0.80 8.65 14.27
C ASN A 13 0.79 7.11 14.37
N GLY A 14 1.89 6.50 14.80
CA GLY A 14 2.02 5.05 14.99
C GLY A 14 2.32 4.26 13.72
N ASN A 15 2.53 4.92 12.56
CA ASN A 15 2.90 4.23 11.33
C ASN A 15 4.34 3.74 11.42
N LYS A 16 4.53 2.46 11.07
CA LYS A 16 5.82 1.76 11.09
C LYS A 16 6.09 0.97 9.81
N TYR A 17 5.17 0.99 8.85
CA TYR A 17 5.35 0.37 7.53
C TYR A 17 4.91 1.31 6.43
N ILE A 18 5.40 1.05 5.21
CA ILE A 18 4.90 1.66 3.97
C ILE A 18 4.35 0.52 3.13
N ILE A 19 3.08 0.58 2.74
CA ILE A 19 2.54 -0.31 1.71
C ILE A 19 2.69 0.37 0.35
N SER A 20 3.04 -0.41 -0.67
CA SER A 20 3.26 0.07 -2.03
C SER A 20 2.61 -0.84 -3.07
N LEU A 21 2.08 -0.22 -4.13
CA LEU A 21 1.64 -0.89 -5.34
C LEU A 21 2.21 -0.13 -6.54
N ALA A 22 2.83 -0.88 -7.44
CA ALA A 22 3.37 -0.35 -8.70
C ALA A 22 2.57 -0.92 -9.86
N ASP A 23 2.10 -0.05 -10.75
CA ASP A 23 1.62 -0.48 -12.06
C ASP A 23 2.82 -0.96 -12.90
N VAL A 24 2.69 -2.16 -13.47
CA VAL A 24 3.79 -2.83 -14.16
C VAL A 24 4.13 -2.14 -15.48
N LEU A 25 3.14 -1.56 -16.17
CA LEU A 25 3.32 -0.93 -17.48
C LEU A 25 3.94 0.47 -17.33
N SER A 26 3.24 1.36 -16.64
CA SER A 26 3.63 2.78 -16.51
C SER A 26 4.73 3.02 -15.47
N LYS A 27 4.98 2.04 -14.59
CA LYS A 27 5.80 2.19 -13.39
C LYS A 27 5.27 3.27 -12.43
N PHE A 28 3.99 3.64 -12.54
CA PHE A 28 3.35 4.53 -11.58
C PHE A 28 3.22 3.83 -10.23
N ILE A 29 3.65 4.49 -9.16
CA ILE A 29 3.71 3.92 -7.81
C ILE A 29 2.75 4.67 -6.89
N ILE A 30 1.94 3.90 -6.17
CA ILE A 30 1.06 4.37 -5.11
C ILE A 30 1.62 3.84 -3.79
N THR A 31 1.80 4.72 -2.80
CA THR A 31 2.29 4.34 -1.47
C THR A 31 1.43 4.93 -0.35
N LYS A 32 1.37 4.24 0.79
CA LYS A 32 0.70 4.73 2.01
C LYS A 32 1.45 4.29 3.26
N ALA A 33 1.58 5.20 4.22
CA ALA A 33 2.10 4.87 5.54
C ALA A 33 1.03 4.15 6.37
N VAL A 34 1.38 3.01 6.95
CA VAL A 34 0.46 2.12 7.68
C VAL A 34 1.07 1.64 9.00
N ARG A 35 0.19 1.24 9.93
CA ARG A 35 0.57 0.83 11.29
C ARG A 35 0.91 -0.66 11.39
N ASP A 36 0.39 -1.49 10.50
CA ASP A 36 0.55 -2.95 10.50
C ASP A 36 0.60 -3.51 9.07
N CYS A 37 1.00 -4.79 8.95
CA CYS A 37 1.02 -5.54 7.70
C CYS A 37 -0.13 -6.56 7.61
N THR A 38 -1.33 -6.21 8.07
CA THR A 38 -2.47 -7.13 8.03
C THR A 38 -3.14 -7.15 6.65
N ALA A 39 -3.82 -8.26 6.34
CA ALA A 39 -4.64 -8.38 5.13
C ALA A 39 -5.73 -7.30 5.06
N THR A 40 -6.33 -6.94 6.21
CA THR A 40 -7.34 -5.88 6.31
C THR A 40 -6.77 -4.52 5.91
N THR A 41 -5.55 -4.19 6.35
CA THR A 41 -4.86 -2.96 5.97
C THR A 41 -4.52 -2.95 4.47
N ALA A 42 -4.07 -4.08 3.92
CA ALA A 42 -3.82 -4.21 2.49
C ALA A 42 -5.10 -4.06 1.64
N ALA A 43 -6.20 -4.67 2.05
CA ALA A 43 -7.49 -4.57 1.37
C ALA A 43 -8.02 -3.12 1.38
N ARG A 44 -7.92 -2.43 2.52
CA ARG A 44 -8.29 -1.00 2.62
C ARG A 44 -7.43 -0.13 1.73
N PHE A 45 -6.11 -0.36 1.70
CA PHE A 45 -5.22 0.35 0.79
C PHE A 45 -5.62 0.13 -0.67
N LEU A 46 -5.91 -1.10 -1.08
CA LEU A 46 -6.33 -1.41 -2.45
C LEU A 46 -7.65 -0.71 -2.82
N ILE A 47 -8.65 -0.73 -1.93
CA ILE A 47 -9.93 -0.08 -2.19
C ILE A 47 -9.77 1.44 -2.24
N ASP A 48 -9.23 2.04 -1.18
CA ASP A 48 -9.24 3.50 -0.98
C ASP A 48 -8.22 4.24 -1.85
N GLU A 49 -7.03 3.65 -2.04
CA GLU A 49 -5.93 4.33 -2.73
C GLU A 49 -5.78 3.90 -4.19
N VAL A 50 -6.34 2.77 -4.60
CA VAL A 50 -6.20 2.24 -5.96
C VAL A 50 -7.53 2.22 -6.69
N ILE A 51 -8.50 1.41 -6.23
CA ILE A 51 -9.75 1.16 -6.97
C ILE A 51 -10.61 2.42 -7.06
N LEU A 52 -10.86 3.09 -5.92
CA LEU A 52 -11.73 4.27 -5.88
C LEU A 52 -11.14 5.49 -6.59
N LYS A 53 -9.82 5.50 -6.86
CA LYS A 53 -9.11 6.63 -7.48
C LYS A 53 -8.75 6.40 -8.95
N TYR A 54 -8.37 5.17 -9.31
CA TYR A 54 -7.81 4.83 -10.63
C TYR A 54 -8.57 3.70 -11.33
N GLY A 55 -9.51 3.04 -10.66
CA GLY A 55 -10.24 1.88 -11.16
C GLY A 55 -9.60 0.55 -10.78
N THR A 56 -10.29 -0.54 -11.12
CA THR A 56 -9.90 -1.89 -10.71
C THR A 56 -8.78 -2.46 -11.59
N PRO A 57 -7.66 -2.92 -11.01
CA PRO A 57 -6.61 -3.58 -11.79
C PRO A 57 -7.10 -4.94 -12.30
N LYS A 58 -6.61 -5.36 -13.47
CA LYS A 58 -6.97 -6.66 -14.06
C LYS A 58 -6.47 -7.85 -13.23
N CYS A 59 -5.30 -7.72 -12.63
CA CYS A 59 -4.72 -8.71 -11.72
C CYS A 59 -3.83 -8.03 -10.69
N ILE A 60 -3.58 -8.72 -9.58
CA ILE A 60 -2.65 -8.30 -8.54
C ILE A 60 -1.48 -9.27 -8.55
N LEU A 61 -0.27 -8.74 -8.66
CA LEU A 61 0.98 -9.49 -8.47
C LEU A 61 1.56 -9.09 -7.12
N THR A 62 1.80 -10.08 -6.26
CA THR A 62 2.36 -9.91 -4.91
C THR A 62 3.76 -10.45 -4.86
#